data_AF-A0A2N2FT28-F1
#
_entry.id   AF-A0A2N2FT28-F1
#
_cell.length_a   1.000
_cell.length_b   1.000
_cell.length_c   1.000
_cell.angle_alpha   90.00
_cell.angle_beta   90.00
_cell.angle_gamma   90.00
#
_symmetry.space_group_name_H-M   'P 1'
#
loop_
_entity.id
_entity.type
_entity.pdbx_description
1 polymer ?
#
loop_
_entity_poly.entity_id
_entity_poly.type
_entity_poly.pdbx_seq_one_letter_code
_entity_poly.pdbx_strand_id
1 'polypeptide(L)'
;MKNLVIAAMLVVFASSATLAADTVVLKAKNGDVTFNHKAHSDNLKDCTICHGAAKPGKIELDKEKGHALCKDCHTKSAQGPTKCGDCHKKG
;
A
#
# COMPACT_ATOMS: atom_id res chain seq x y z
N MET A 1 40.01 17.35 -27.94
CA MET A 1 40.54 16.13 -28.59
C MET A 1 40.35 15.00 -27.60
N LYS A 2 39.18 14.34 -27.67
CA LYS A 2 39.09 12.94 -28.11
C LYS A 2 39.81 12.00 -27.13
N ASN A 3 39.02 11.31 -26.30
CA ASN A 3 39.34 10.05 -25.59
C ASN A 3 39.74 10.13 -24.10
N LEU A 4 38.81 10.60 -23.26
CA LEU A 4 38.64 10.09 -21.90
C LEU A 4 37.13 9.77 -21.76
N VAL A 5 36.67 8.68 -22.40
CA VAL A 5 36.46 7.38 -21.74
C VAL A 5 35.61 7.60 -20.48
N ILE A 6 34.29 7.71 -20.62
CA ILE A 6 33.37 6.55 -20.55
C ILE A 6 33.79 5.62 -19.39
N ALA A 7 33.72 6.09 -18.14
CA ALA A 7 33.88 5.24 -16.96
C ALA A 7 33.43 5.96 -15.67
N ALA A 8 32.14 6.31 -15.57
CA ALA A 8 31.48 6.51 -14.26
C ALA A 8 29.95 6.47 -14.37
N MET A 9 29.40 5.77 -15.37
CA MET A 9 28.04 5.24 -15.29
C MET A 9 28.14 3.89 -14.60
N LEU A 10 28.20 3.87 -13.26
CA LEU A 10 27.86 2.69 -12.48
C LEU A 10 27.83 3.03 -10.98
N VAL A 11 26.77 2.56 -10.35
CA VAL A 11 26.56 2.41 -8.91
C VAL A 11 26.07 3.64 -8.13
N VAL A 12 24.85 4.09 -8.44
CA VAL A 12 23.88 4.37 -7.37
C VAL A 12 22.51 3.80 -7.78
N PHE A 13 22.45 2.50 -8.06
CA PHE A 13 21.22 1.77 -7.78
C PHE A 13 21.26 1.48 -6.28
N ALA A 14 21.08 2.53 -5.48
CA ALA A 14 20.79 2.37 -4.07
C ALA A 14 19.53 1.51 -4.04
N SER A 15 19.69 0.27 -3.62
CA SER A 15 18.63 -0.64 -3.25
C SER A 15 17.69 0.13 -2.34
N SER A 16 16.61 0.63 -2.92
CA SER A 16 15.48 1.11 -2.14
C SER A 16 14.92 -0.12 -1.46
N ALA A 17 15.40 -0.39 -0.25
CA ALA A 17 14.58 -1.02 0.75
C ALA A 17 13.32 -0.16 0.82
N THR A 18 12.29 -0.57 0.08
CA THR A 18 10.97 0.06 0.11
C THR A 18 10.43 -0.20 1.50
N LEU A 19 10.79 0.70 2.43
CA LEU A 19 10.14 0.78 3.73
C LEU A 19 8.63 0.92 3.44
N ALA A 20 7.82 0.07 4.05
CA ALA A 20 6.38 0.20 3.94
C ALA A 20 6.00 1.58 4.48
N ALA A 21 5.29 2.39 3.70
CA ALA A 21 4.84 3.70 4.13
C ALA A 21 3.85 3.54 5.29
N ASP A 22 3.98 4.36 6.34
CA ASP A 22 3.06 4.32 7.49
C ASP A 22 1.61 4.55 7.08
N THR A 23 1.41 5.38 6.05
CA THR A 23 0.13 5.67 5.45
C THR A 23 0.22 5.60 3.94
N VAL A 24 -0.78 5.00 3.30
CA VAL A 24 -0.88 4.85 1.84
C VAL A 24 -2.16 5.50 1.37
N VAL A 25 -2.08 6.35 0.35
CA VAL A 25 -3.27 6.94 -0.29
C VAL A 25 -3.66 6.07 -1.48
N LEU A 26 -4.84 5.48 -1.40
CA LEU A 26 -5.45 4.70 -2.48
C LEU A 26 -6.34 5.62 -3.30
N LYS A 27 -5.95 5.87 -4.55
CA LYS A 27 -6.71 6.72 -5.47
C LYS A 27 -7.98 6.00 -5.91
N ALA A 28 -9.12 6.67 -5.79
CA ALA A 28 -10.40 6.14 -6.26
C ALA A 28 -11.30 7.25 -6.79
N LYS A 29 -12.12 6.93 -7.80
CA LYS A 29 -12.99 7.91 -8.49
C LYS A 29 -14.03 8.55 -7.56
N ASN A 30 -14.41 7.86 -6.50
CA ASN A 30 -15.43 8.25 -5.54
C ASN A 30 -14.88 8.92 -4.27
N GLY A 31 -13.59 9.29 -4.28
CA GLY A 31 -12.88 9.86 -3.15
C GLY A 31 -11.72 8.98 -2.73
N ASP A 32 -10.57 9.58 -2.46
CA ASP A 32 -9.37 8.87 -2.05
C ASP A 32 -9.58 8.19 -0.70
N VAL A 33 -8.97 7.03 -0.53
CA VAL A 33 -8.97 6.29 0.74
C VAL A 33 -7.58 6.40 1.35
N THR A 34 -7.51 6.99 2.54
CA THR A 34 -6.27 7.02 3.32
C THR A 34 -6.17 5.75 4.15
N PHE A 35 -5.24 4.88 3.82
CA PHE A 35 -4.99 3.63 4.52
C PHE A 35 -3.83 3.77 5.50
N ASN A 36 -4.11 3.68 6.80
CA ASN A 36 -3.07 3.69 7.83
C ASN A 36 -2.44 2.30 7.95
N HIS A 37 -1.46 2.01 7.09
CA HIS A 37 -0.76 0.73 7.03
C HIS A 37 -0.04 0.41 8.35
N LYS A 38 0.54 1.42 9.02
CA LYS A 38 1.19 1.22 10.32
C LYS A 38 0.21 0.73 11.39
N ALA A 39 -0.95 1.36 11.51
CA ALA A 39 -1.96 0.92 12.46
C ALA A 39 -2.42 -0.52 12.19
N HIS A 40 -2.60 -0.90 10.93
CA HIS A 40 -2.98 -2.28 10.60
C HIS A 40 -1.84 -3.27 10.91
N SER A 41 -0.61 -2.92 10.56
CA SER A 41 0.58 -3.73 10.86
C SER A 41 0.77 -3.94 12.37
N ASP A 42 0.61 -2.88 13.18
CA ASP A 42 0.80 -2.94 14.64
C ASP A 42 -0.30 -3.76 15.34
N ASN A 43 -1.55 -3.66 14.88
CA ASN A 43 -2.70 -4.35 15.47
C ASN A 43 -2.79 -5.81 15.02
N LEU A 44 -2.56 -6.10 13.74
CA LEU A 44 -2.73 -7.44 13.18
C LEU A 44 -1.48 -8.29 13.35
N LYS A 45 -0.29 -7.68 13.27
CA LYS A 45 1.02 -8.36 13.33
C LYS A 45 1.19 -9.55 12.36
N ASP A 46 0.35 -9.59 11.33
CA ASP A 46 0.35 -10.61 10.30
C ASP A 46 0.19 -9.96 8.93
N CYS A 47 1.31 -9.86 8.21
CA CYS A 47 1.38 -9.27 6.88
C CYS A 47 0.62 -10.11 5.84
N THR A 48 0.42 -11.40 6.10
CA THR A 48 -0.16 -12.34 5.13
C THR A 48 -1.65 -12.13 4.92
N ILE A 49 -2.33 -11.47 5.87
CA ILE A 49 -3.75 -11.10 5.78
C ILE A 49 -4.02 -10.24 4.53
N CYS A 50 -3.07 -9.40 4.13
CA CYS A 50 -3.20 -8.54 2.95
C CYS A 50 -2.26 -8.93 1.81
N HIS A 51 -1.03 -9.35 2.11
CA HIS A 51 0.00 -9.63 1.10
C HIS A 51 0.09 -11.10 0.69
N GLY A 52 -0.66 -12.00 1.35
CA GLY A 52 -0.54 -13.44 1.16
C GLY A 52 0.82 -13.99 1.63
N ALA A 53 1.19 -15.18 1.16
CA ALA A 53 2.44 -15.85 1.54
C ALA A 53 3.68 -15.30 0.82
N ALA A 54 3.50 -14.46 -0.21
CA ALA A 54 4.61 -13.86 -0.95
C ALA A 54 5.24 -12.72 -0.15
N LYS A 55 6.45 -12.32 -0.56
CA LYS A 55 7.12 -11.14 0.00
C LYS A 55 6.19 -9.91 -0.12
N PRO A 56 5.92 -9.18 0.98
CA PRO A 56 5.07 -7.99 0.94
C PRO A 56 5.56 -6.98 -0.09
N GLY A 57 4.61 -6.43 -0.85
CA GLY A 57 4.85 -5.50 -1.94
C GLY A 57 3.57 -4.75 -2.30
N LYS A 58 3.63 -3.91 -3.34
CA LYS A 58 2.46 -3.14 -3.77
C LYS A 58 1.33 -4.09 -4.17
N ILE A 59 0.16 -3.89 -3.57
CA ILE A 59 -1.06 -4.61 -3.93
C ILE A 59 -1.80 -3.79 -5.00
N GLU A 60 -2.15 -4.42 -6.11
CA GLU A 60 -3.09 -3.82 -7.05
C GLU A 60 -4.52 -4.00 -6.56
N LEU A 61 -5.14 -2.87 -6.20
CA LEU A 61 -6.52 -2.82 -5.73
C LEU A 61 -7.40 -2.15 -6.78
N ASP A 62 -8.46 -2.85 -7.14
CA ASP A 62 -9.63 -2.30 -7.82
C ASP A 62 -10.80 -2.20 -6.81
N LYS A 63 -11.98 -1.81 -7.31
CA LYS A 63 -13.17 -1.65 -6.46
C LYS A 63 -13.56 -2.97 -5.78
N GLU A 64 -13.58 -4.07 -6.53
CA GLU A 64 -13.99 -5.37 -5.99
C GLU A 64 -13.00 -5.87 -4.94
N LYS A 65 -11.69 -5.88 -5.26
CA LYS A 65 -10.64 -6.33 -4.36
C LYS A 65 -10.51 -5.45 -3.13
N GLY A 66 -10.62 -4.14 -3.28
CA GLY A 66 -10.59 -3.20 -2.15
C GLY A 66 -11.75 -3.43 -1.17
N HIS A 67 -12.97 -3.63 -1.68
CA HIS A 67 -14.11 -3.94 -0.80
C HIS A 67 -14.01 -5.34 -0.19
N ALA A 68 -13.61 -6.35 -0.96
CA ALA A 68 -13.45 -7.71 -0.44
C ALA A 68 -12.33 -7.80 0.62
N LEU A 69 -11.23 -7.09 0.44
CA LEU A 69 -10.12 -7.13 1.39
C LEU A 69 -10.41 -6.28 2.64
N CYS A 70 -10.75 -5.01 2.43
CA CYS A 70 -10.87 -4.05 3.52
C CYS A 70 -12.23 -4.14 4.22
N LYS A 71 -13.33 -4.03 3.46
CA LYS A 71 -14.68 -3.95 4.04
C LYS A 71 -15.10 -5.28 4.66
N ASP A 72 -14.79 -6.42 4.03
CA ASP A 72 -15.19 -7.71 4.60
C ASP A 72 -14.46 -7.99 5.90
N CYS A 73 -13.16 -7.66 5.98
CA CYS A 73 -12.40 -7.79 7.24
C CYS A 73 -13.01 -6.91 8.34
N HIS A 74 -13.29 -5.63 8.04
CA HIS A 74 -13.91 -4.72 9.01
C HIS A 74 -15.31 -5.18 9.45
N THR A 75 -16.08 -5.75 8.51
CA THR A 75 -17.42 -6.27 8.80
C THR A 75 -17.35 -7.50 9.69
N LYS A 76 -16.50 -8.48 9.35
CA LYS A 76 -16.34 -9.73 10.10
C LYS A 76 -15.76 -9.49 11.49
N SER A 77 -14.84 -8.54 11.61
CA SER A 77 -14.20 -8.19 12.88
C SER A 77 -15.02 -7.20 13.70
N ALA A 78 -16.12 -6.66 13.15
CA ALA A 78 -16.90 -5.56 13.71
C ALA A 78 -16.02 -4.35 14.14
N GLN A 79 -14.94 -4.11 13.42
CA GLN A 79 -13.91 -3.12 13.73
C GLN A 79 -13.48 -2.40 12.47
N GLY A 80 -13.45 -1.06 12.50
CA GLY A 80 -13.10 -0.24 11.35
C GLY A 80 -14.30 0.17 10.47
N PRO A 81 -14.06 1.03 9.47
CA PRO A 81 -15.12 1.62 8.66
C PRO A 81 -15.75 0.63 7.67
N THR A 82 -17.07 0.66 7.56
CA THR A 82 -17.85 -0.18 6.62
C THR A 82 -18.77 0.61 5.68
N LYS A 83 -18.99 1.91 5.95
CA LYS A 83 -19.80 2.79 5.11
C LYS A 83 -18.94 3.50 4.06
N CYS A 84 -19.54 3.82 2.92
CA CYS A 84 -18.85 4.41 1.78
C CYS A 84 -18.03 5.65 2.15
N GLY A 85 -18.64 6.61 2.85
CA GLY A 85 -18.02 7.89 3.22
C GLY A 85 -17.08 7.84 4.43
N ASP A 86 -16.98 6.69 5.10
CA ASP A 86 -16.02 6.51 6.18
C ASP A 86 -14.64 6.19 5.62
N CYS A 87 -14.58 5.49 4.48
CA CYS A 87 -13.35 5.23 3.73
C CYS A 87 -13.10 6.27 2.64
N HIS A 88 -14.09 6.51 1.78
CA HIS A 88 -13.97 7.43 0.64
C HIS A 88 -14.31 8.85 1.09
N LYS A 89 -13.30 9.56 1.59
CA LYS A 89 -13.44 10.97 1.90
C LYS A 89 -13.42 11.74 0.57
N LYS A 90 -14.51 12.43 0.27
CA LYS A 90 -14.48 13.47 -0.77
C LYS A 90 -13.53 14.54 -0.27
N GLY A 91 -12.43 14.74 -0.99
CA GLY A 91 -11.61 15.93 -0.85
C GLY A 91 -12.39 17.17 -1.21
#